data_AF-A0A0G8Y9B9-F1
#
_entry.id   AF-A0A0G8Y9B9-F1
#
_cell.length_a   1.000
_cell.length_b   1.000
_cell.length_c   1.000
_cell.angle_alpha   90.00
_cell.angle_beta   90.00
_cell.angle_gamma   90.00
#
_symmetry.space_group_name_H-M   'P 1'
#
loop_
_entity.id
_entity.type
_entity.pdbx_description
1 polymer ?
#
loop_
_entity_poly.entity_id
_entity_poly.type
_entity_poly.pdbx_seq_one_letter_code
_entity_poly.pdbx_strand_id
1 'polypeptide(L)'
;MRDLFASLLQRLRMHGPANAAGEHARHAAAHAQPRIETGSTLHTMAGLDPVAAAAFADAFLVEIEHAIATCTLGDAGTPQAQALQQIHSLKNTISLTGSQQLLKACDQLRDTASHGALGETLAQRFTAVANAAGLLVKQYRRTLPSDDADPHA
;
A
#
# COMPACT_ATOMS: atom_id res chain seq x y z
N MET A 1 2.31 -6.70 -62.48
CA MET A 1 1.42 -6.60 -61.29
C MET A 1 1.88 -7.53 -60.15
N ARG A 2 3.15 -7.47 -59.71
CA ARG A 2 3.63 -8.31 -58.58
C ARG A 2 4.37 -7.54 -57.48
N ASP A 3 4.67 -6.26 -57.68
CA ASP A 3 5.46 -5.48 -56.71
C ASP A 3 4.64 -4.57 -55.77
N LEU A 4 3.35 -4.36 -56.03
CA LEU A 4 2.52 -3.48 -55.19
C LEU A 4 2.01 -4.15 -53.90
N PHE A 5 2.05 -5.48 -53.81
CA PHE A 5 1.62 -6.21 -52.61
C PHE A 5 2.72 -6.36 -51.55
N ALA A 6 4.00 -6.24 -51.93
CA ALA A 6 5.11 -6.37 -50.99
C ALA A 6 5.25 -5.16 -50.05
N SER A 7 4.94 -3.95 -50.54
CA SER A 7 5.08 -2.71 -49.76
C SER A 7 4.00 -2.51 -48.69
N LEU A 8 2.82 -3.14 -48.84
CA LEU A 8 1.77 -3.10 -47.82
C LEU A 8 2.06 -4.04 -46.64
N LEU A 9 2.71 -5.18 -46.90
CA LEU A 9 3.08 -6.12 -45.84
C LEU A 9 4.27 -5.63 -44.99
N GLN A 10 5.11 -4.72 -45.51
CA GLN A 10 6.16 -4.06 -44.73
C GLN A 10 5.63 -3.00 -43.77
N ARG A 11 4.51 -2.32 -44.08
CA ARG A 11 3.93 -1.31 -43.17
C ARG A 11 3.19 -1.90 -41.97
N LEU A 12 2.68 -3.12 -42.09
CA LEU A 12 2.05 -3.83 -40.96
C LEU A 12 3.06 -4.38 -39.95
N ARG A 13 4.33 -4.55 -40.35
CA ARG A 13 5.38 -5.08 -39.47
C ARG A 13 6.08 -4.01 -38.61
N MET A 14 5.85 -2.73 -38.90
CA MET A 14 6.41 -1.58 -38.16
C MET A 14 5.44 -1.00 -37.12
N HIS A 15 4.21 -1.51 -37.02
CA HIS A 15 3.36 -1.33 -35.84
C HIS A 15 3.50 -2.55 -34.92
N GLY A 16 4.71 -2.73 -34.41
CA GLY A 16 4.90 -3.49 -33.17
C GLY A 16 4.08 -2.84 -32.05
N PRO A 17 3.52 -3.61 -31.11
CA PRO A 17 2.54 -3.13 -30.14
C PRO A 17 3.23 -2.28 -29.08
N ALA A 18 3.51 -1.02 -29.38
CA ALA A 18 4.02 -0.05 -28.41
C ALA A 18 3.01 0.24 -27.28
N ASN A 19 1.72 -0.09 -27.47
CA ASN A 19 0.68 0.11 -26.46
C ASN A 19 0.51 -1.04 -25.47
N ALA A 20 0.86 -2.29 -25.84
CA ALA A 20 0.70 -3.43 -24.92
C ALA A 20 1.70 -3.37 -23.76
N ALA A 21 2.92 -2.88 -24.02
CA ALA A 21 3.93 -2.65 -22.96
C ALA A 21 3.54 -1.48 -22.03
N GLY A 22 2.88 -0.44 -22.56
CA GLY A 22 2.37 0.68 -21.77
C GLY A 22 1.19 0.30 -20.88
N GLU A 23 0.26 -0.52 -21.37
CA GLU A 23 -0.82 -1.08 -20.55
C GLU A 23 -0.31 -2.12 -19.56
N HIS A 24 0.57 -3.04 -19.94
CA HIS A 24 1.19 -3.96 -18.98
C HIS A 24 2.02 -3.24 -17.92
N ALA A 25 2.74 -2.17 -18.24
CA ALA A 25 3.46 -1.38 -17.24
C ALA A 25 2.50 -0.63 -16.32
N ARG A 26 1.37 -0.11 -16.84
CA ARG A 26 0.32 0.53 -16.04
C ARG A 26 -0.43 -0.47 -15.15
N HIS A 27 -0.70 -1.68 -15.66
CA HIS A 27 -1.33 -2.76 -14.90
C HIS A 27 -0.35 -3.40 -13.91
N ALA A 28 0.92 -3.58 -14.26
CA ALA A 28 1.95 -4.06 -13.32
C ALA A 28 2.24 -3.03 -12.22
N ALA A 29 2.18 -1.72 -12.53
CA ALA A 29 2.23 -0.67 -11.52
C ALA A 29 0.94 -0.60 -10.68
N ALA A 30 -0.22 -0.94 -11.26
CA ALA A 30 -1.50 -1.01 -10.54
C ALA A 30 -1.62 -2.25 -9.65
N HIS A 31 -0.88 -3.33 -9.94
CA HIS A 31 -0.82 -4.57 -9.18
C HIS A 31 0.52 -4.78 -8.45
N ALA A 32 1.35 -3.75 -8.36
CA ALA A 32 2.57 -3.83 -7.58
C ALA A 32 2.16 -4.17 -6.13
N GLN A 33 2.80 -5.18 -5.54
CA GLN A 33 2.47 -5.61 -4.18
C GLN A 33 3.10 -4.65 -3.17
N PRO A 34 2.39 -4.34 -2.06
CA PRO A 34 2.94 -3.51 -1.00
C PRO A 34 4.24 -4.13 -0.49
N ARG A 35 5.25 -3.29 -0.27
CA ARG A 35 6.54 -3.72 0.27
C ARG A 35 7.07 -2.70 1.27
N ILE A 36 7.85 -3.18 2.24
CA ILE A 36 8.62 -2.30 3.12
C ILE A 36 9.75 -1.70 2.28
N GLU A 37 9.76 -0.39 2.10
CA GLU A 37 10.77 0.26 1.28
C GLU A 37 12.11 0.34 2.01
N THR A 38 13.21 0.22 1.26
CA THR A 38 14.56 0.47 1.77
C THR A 38 14.67 1.92 2.23
N GLY A 39 15.25 2.14 3.41
CA GLY A 39 15.34 3.46 4.05
C GLY A 39 14.06 3.93 4.75
N SER A 40 12.99 3.12 4.77
CA SER A 40 11.85 3.38 5.67
C SER A 40 12.26 3.32 7.15
N THR A 41 11.45 3.87 8.04
CA THR A 41 11.69 3.79 9.50
C THR A 41 11.85 2.34 9.94
N LEU A 42 10.91 1.47 9.54
CA LEU A 42 10.95 0.06 9.90
C LEU A 42 12.21 -0.65 9.36
N HIS A 43 12.58 -0.40 8.09
CA HIS A 43 13.79 -0.97 7.51
C HIS A 43 15.06 -0.47 8.20
N THR A 44 15.13 0.82 8.49
CA THR A 44 16.28 1.44 9.15
C THR A 44 16.46 0.89 10.56
N MET A 45 15.37 0.75 11.32
CA MET A 45 15.40 0.12 12.64
C MET A 45 15.91 -1.31 12.55
N ALA A 46 15.44 -2.11 11.60
CA ALA A 46 15.90 -3.49 11.44
C ALA A 46 17.39 -3.62 11.14
N GLY A 47 17.99 -2.61 10.48
CA GLY A 47 19.44 -2.57 10.24
C GLY A 47 20.27 -2.16 11.46
N LEU A 48 19.67 -1.49 12.44
CA LEU A 48 20.34 -0.98 13.65
C LEU A 48 20.14 -1.91 14.85
N ASP A 49 18.89 -2.26 15.12
CA ASP A 49 18.45 -3.13 16.20
C ASP A 49 17.26 -3.98 15.72
N PRO A 50 17.53 -5.21 15.26
CA PRO A 50 16.51 -6.13 14.79
C PRO A 50 15.44 -6.50 15.83
N VAL A 51 15.78 -6.48 17.13
CA VAL A 51 14.85 -6.80 18.23
C VAL A 51 13.92 -5.62 18.48
N ALA A 52 14.46 -4.40 18.52
CA ALA A 52 13.62 -3.19 18.59
C ALA A 52 12.73 -3.03 17.37
N ALA A 53 13.21 -3.39 16.16
CA ALA A 53 12.40 -3.38 14.95
C ALA A 53 11.24 -4.39 15.01
N ALA A 54 11.47 -5.53 15.64
CA ALA A 54 10.47 -6.55 15.91
C ALA A 54 9.37 -6.02 16.85
N ALA A 55 9.75 -5.46 17.99
CA ALA A 55 8.81 -4.85 18.93
C ALA A 55 8.04 -3.68 18.30
N PHE A 56 8.71 -2.87 17.48
CA PHE A 56 8.08 -1.80 16.73
C PHE A 56 7.07 -2.31 15.70
N ALA A 57 7.39 -3.38 14.97
CA ALA A 57 6.44 -4.02 14.06
C ALA A 57 5.22 -4.58 14.81
N ASP A 58 5.40 -5.13 16.01
CA ASP A 58 4.30 -5.59 16.86
C ASP A 58 3.43 -4.41 17.33
N ALA A 59 4.03 -3.29 17.76
CA ALA A 59 3.30 -2.06 18.09
C ALA A 59 2.55 -1.46 16.90
N PHE A 60 3.15 -1.49 15.70
CA PHE A 60 2.48 -1.08 14.46
C PHE A 60 1.22 -1.90 14.20
N LEU A 61 1.26 -3.21 14.41
CA LEU A 61 0.08 -4.07 14.20
C LEU A 61 -1.05 -3.72 15.17
N VAL A 62 -0.73 -3.46 16.43
CA VAL A 62 -1.70 -2.99 17.43
C VAL A 62 -2.34 -1.66 16.99
N GLU A 63 -1.55 -0.73 16.47
CA GLU A 63 -2.07 0.56 15.98
C GLU A 63 -3.00 0.39 14.76
N ILE A 64 -2.69 -0.53 13.84
CA ILE A 64 -3.57 -0.87 12.72
C ILE A 64 -4.90 -1.47 13.20
N GLU A 65 -4.84 -2.40 14.15
CA GLU A 65 -6.05 -2.99 14.74
C GLU A 65 -6.90 -1.93 15.46
N HIS A 66 -6.26 -1.02 16.18
CA HIS A 66 -6.92 0.11 16.83
C HIS A 66 -7.61 1.04 15.81
N ALA A 67 -6.92 1.39 14.72
CA ALA A 67 -7.46 2.23 13.65
C ALA A 67 -8.69 1.59 12.98
N ILE A 68 -8.68 0.27 12.78
CA ILE A 68 -9.84 -0.47 12.23
C ILE A 68 -10.99 -0.48 13.24
N ALA A 69 -10.72 -0.79 14.50
CA ALA A 69 -11.74 -0.91 15.55
C ALA A 69 -12.44 0.43 15.87
N THR A 70 -11.75 1.56 15.67
CA THR A 70 -12.26 2.91 15.93
C THR A 70 -12.72 3.65 14.68
N CYS A 71 -12.73 2.97 13.52
CA CYS A 71 -13.17 3.54 12.26
C CYS A 71 -14.66 3.89 12.30
N THR A 72 -14.99 5.17 12.10
CA THR A 72 -16.38 5.65 12.07
C THR A 72 -16.80 6.11 10.67
N LEU A 73 -15.97 5.91 9.64
CA LEU A 73 -16.24 6.39 8.27
C LEU A 73 -17.57 5.90 7.67
N GLY A 74 -18.09 4.79 8.16
CA GLY A 74 -19.38 4.20 7.74
C GLY A 74 -20.59 4.78 8.46
N ASP A 75 -20.37 5.47 9.59
CA ASP A 75 -21.45 5.97 10.44
C ASP A 75 -22.09 7.21 9.82
N ALA A 76 -23.42 7.22 9.77
CA ALA A 76 -24.21 8.31 9.19
C ALA A 76 -23.97 9.69 9.88
N GLY A 77 -23.44 9.69 11.10
CA GLY A 77 -23.15 10.89 11.88
C GLY A 77 -21.70 11.36 11.81
N THR A 78 -20.79 10.64 11.14
CA THR A 78 -19.37 11.00 11.15
C THR A 78 -19.12 12.29 10.39
N PRO A 79 -18.62 13.35 11.06
CA PRO A 79 -18.26 14.60 10.39
C PRO A 79 -17.10 14.37 9.43
N GLN A 80 -17.11 15.09 8.31
CA GLN A 80 -16.02 15.02 7.32
C GLN A 80 -14.64 15.30 7.92
N ALA A 81 -14.54 16.26 8.84
CA ALA A 81 -13.29 16.57 9.54
C ALA A 81 -12.75 15.36 10.33
N GLN A 82 -13.64 14.62 11.01
CA GLN A 82 -13.28 13.41 11.75
C GLN A 82 -12.86 12.28 10.80
N ALA A 83 -13.56 12.09 9.68
CA ALA A 83 -13.17 11.12 8.67
C ALA A 83 -11.77 11.41 8.09
N LEU A 84 -11.49 12.68 7.77
CA LEU A 84 -10.17 13.11 7.30
C LEU A 84 -9.09 12.92 8.37
N GLN A 85 -9.40 13.15 9.65
CA GLN A 85 -8.48 12.90 10.75
C GLN A 85 -8.16 11.41 10.90
N GLN A 86 -9.14 10.52 10.81
CA GLN A 86 -8.92 9.05 10.85
C GLN A 86 -8.05 8.59 9.68
N ILE A 87 -8.33 9.05 8.46
CA ILE A 87 -7.50 8.76 7.28
C ILE A 87 -6.07 9.30 7.46
N HIS A 88 -5.92 10.49 8.02
CA HIS A 88 -4.61 11.09 8.28
C HIS A 88 -3.80 10.28 9.31
N SER A 89 -4.43 9.88 10.41
CA SER A 89 -3.82 9.01 11.43
C SER A 89 -3.34 7.69 10.81
N LEU A 90 -4.20 7.00 10.05
CA LEU A 90 -3.82 5.78 9.33
C LEU A 90 -2.63 6.01 8.40
N LYS A 91 -2.61 7.12 7.66
CA LYS A 91 -1.51 7.46 6.74
C LYS A 91 -0.19 7.65 7.49
N ASN A 92 -0.20 8.32 8.63
CA ASN A 92 1.00 8.55 9.43
C ASN A 92 1.58 7.23 9.92
N THR A 93 0.75 6.31 10.42
CA THR A 93 1.19 4.95 10.78
C THR A 93 1.80 4.26 9.56
N ILE A 94 1.08 4.19 8.44
CA ILE A 94 1.55 3.51 7.21
C ILE A 94 2.85 4.11 6.68
N SER A 95 3.08 5.42 6.84
CA SER A 95 4.30 6.10 6.36
C SER A 95 5.59 5.50 6.92
N LEU A 96 5.53 4.88 8.10
CA LEU A 96 6.65 4.22 8.76
C LEU A 96 7.17 2.99 7.99
N THR A 97 6.34 2.42 7.10
CA THR A 97 6.71 1.32 6.19
C THR A 97 7.38 1.81 4.91
N GLY A 98 7.26 3.10 4.58
CA GLY A 98 7.68 3.69 3.32
C GLY A 98 6.91 3.22 2.07
N SER A 99 5.94 2.32 2.21
CA SER A 99 5.23 1.70 1.08
C SER A 99 4.46 2.72 0.25
N GLN A 100 4.97 3.03 -0.95
CA GLN A 100 4.39 4.06 -1.82
C GLN A 100 2.98 3.72 -2.30
N GLN A 101 2.69 2.43 -2.48
CA GLN A 101 1.38 1.97 -2.93
C GLN A 101 0.32 2.16 -1.83
N LEU A 102 0.65 1.85 -0.57
CA LEU A 102 -0.26 2.06 0.55
C LEU A 102 -0.45 3.56 0.81
N LEU A 103 0.62 4.35 0.73
CA LEU A 103 0.53 5.82 0.84
C LEU A 103 -0.36 6.42 -0.24
N LYS A 104 -0.23 5.96 -1.48
CA LYS A 104 -1.11 6.36 -2.58
C LYS A 104 -2.57 5.97 -2.32
N ALA A 105 -2.82 4.79 -1.75
CA ALA A 105 -4.17 4.37 -1.38
C ALA A 105 -4.74 5.26 -0.25
N CYS A 106 -3.93 5.65 0.73
CA CYS A 106 -4.33 6.64 1.75
C CYS A 106 -4.65 8.01 1.14
N ASP A 107 -3.87 8.48 0.18
CA ASP A 107 -4.16 9.74 -0.51
C ASP A 107 -5.47 9.66 -1.31
N GLN A 108 -5.75 8.53 -1.97
CA GLN A 108 -7.04 8.30 -2.65
C GLN A 108 -8.23 8.27 -1.67
N LEU A 109 -8.06 7.68 -0.48
CA LEU A 109 -9.07 7.72 0.58
C LEU A 109 -9.33 9.16 1.02
N ARG A 110 -8.28 9.93 1.29
CA ARG A 110 -8.38 11.33 1.71
C ARG A 110 -9.07 12.17 0.64
N ASP A 111 -8.71 11.97 -0.62
CA ASP A 111 -9.29 12.72 -1.73
C ASP A 111 -10.79 12.38 -1.83
N THR A 112 -11.17 11.11 -1.73
CA THR A 112 -12.59 10.68 -1.71
C THR A 112 -13.36 11.32 -0.55
N ALA A 113 -12.79 11.29 0.66
CA ALA A 113 -13.39 11.90 1.85
C ALA A 113 -13.50 13.43 1.73
N SER A 114 -12.52 14.10 1.13
CA SER A 114 -12.51 15.55 0.90
C SER A 114 -13.63 16.01 -0.04
N HIS A 115 -14.07 15.15 -0.96
CA HIS A 115 -15.19 15.42 -1.86
C HIS A 115 -16.56 15.01 -1.26
N GLY A 116 -16.61 14.66 0.02
CA GLY A 116 -17.85 14.33 0.74
C GLY A 116 -18.41 12.94 0.47
N ALA A 117 -17.66 12.07 -0.22
CA ALA A 117 -18.06 10.69 -0.49
C ALA A 117 -17.73 9.79 0.71
N LEU A 118 -18.47 9.98 1.81
CA LEU A 118 -18.42 9.18 3.03
C LEU A 118 -19.39 7.98 2.98
N GLY A 119 -19.33 7.12 4.01
CA GLY A 119 -20.21 5.98 4.17
C GLY A 119 -19.51 4.63 3.98
N GLU A 120 -20.31 3.58 3.92
CA GLU A 120 -19.87 2.18 3.96
C GLU A 120 -18.75 1.87 2.97
N THR A 121 -18.85 2.33 1.72
CA THR A 121 -17.81 2.11 0.70
C THR A 121 -16.46 2.70 1.10
N LEU A 122 -16.44 3.89 1.71
CA LEU A 122 -15.20 4.52 2.15
C LEU A 122 -14.62 3.80 3.37
N ALA A 123 -15.47 3.37 4.31
CA ALA A 123 -15.08 2.57 5.46
C ALA A 123 -14.46 1.23 5.04
N GLN A 124 -15.07 0.53 4.07
CA GLN A 124 -14.53 -0.71 3.52
C GLN A 124 -13.16 -0.52 2.89
N ARG A 125 -12.97 0.57 2.11
CA ARG A 125 -11.66 0.89 1.53
C ARG A 125 -10.63 1.25 2.60
N PHE A 126 -11.02 2.00 3.62
CA PHE A 126 -10.16 2.31 4.77
C PHE A 126 -9.67 1.03 5.45
N THR A 127 -10.60 0.13 5.79
CA THR A 127 -10.30 -1.17 6.41
C THR A 127 -9.45 -2.05 5.51
N ALA A 128 -9.69 -2.04 4.19
CA ALA A 128 -8.86 -2.78 3.24
C ALA A 128 -7.42 -2.27 3.21
N VAL A 129 -7.21 -0.94 3.21
CA VAL A 129 -5.86 -0.34 3.25
C VAL A 129 -5.16 -0.65 4.56
N ALA A 130 -5.86 -0.51 5.70
CA ALA A 130 -5.33 -0.84 7.02
C ALA A 130 -4.93 -2.32 7.11
N ASN A 131 -5.79 -3.24 6.66
CA ASN A 131 -5.49 -4.68 6.62
C ASN A 131 -4.29 -4.99 5.70
N ALA A 132 -4.19 -4.35 4.54
CA ALA A 132 -3.06 -4.55 3.64
C ALA A 132 -1.74 -4.10 4.29
N ALA A 133 -1.75 -2.99 5.02
CA ALA A 133 -0.60 -2.53 5.81
C ALA A 133 -0.25 -3.51 6.94
N GLY A 134 -1.24 -3.99 7.69
CA GLY A 134 -1.05 -4.99 8.74
C GLY A 134 -0.48 -6.30 8.20
N LEU A 135 -0.99 -6.80 7.08
CA LEU A 135 -0.46 -8.01 6.42
C LEU A 135 0.99 -7.83 5.97
N LEU A 136 1.32 -6.68 5.39
CA LEU A 136 2.69 -6.35 4.98
C LEU A 136 3.65 -6.38 6.18
N VAL A 137 3.30 -5.69 7.27
CA VAL A 137 4.15 -5.65 8.46
C VAL A 137 4.22 -7.01 9.16
N LYS A 138 3.13 -7.77 9.20
CA LYS A 138 3.12 -9.13 9.76
C LYS A 138 4.02 -10.09 8.98
N GLN A 139 4.07 -9.96 7.65
CA GLN A 139 5.01 -10.73 6.83
C GLN A 139 6.45 -10.31 7.09
N TYR A 140 6.72 -9.01 7.19
CA TYR A 140 8.05 -8.50 7.52
C TYR A 140 8.51 -8.89 8.93
N ARG A 141 7.62 -8.86 9.92
CA ARG A 141 7.91 -9.26 11.31
C ARG A 141 8.47 -10.68 11.41
N ARG A 142 8.01 -11.59 10.53
CA ARG A 142 8.49 -12.98 10.45
C ARG A 142 9.93 -13.11 9.94
N THR A 143 10.47 -12.09 9.29
CA THR A 143 11.87 -12.07 8.85
C THR A 143 12.81 -11.48 9.90
N LEU A 144 12.26 -10.91 10.98
CA LEU A 144 13.02 -10.36 12.11
C LEU A 144 13.22 -11.44 13.18
N PRO A 145 14.29 -11.36 13.98
CA PRO A 145 14.49 -12.29 15.08
C PRO A 145 13.32 -12.24 16.07
N SER A 146 13.04 -13.39 16.67
CA SER A 146 12.16 -13.48 17.83
C SER A 146 13.01 -13.28 19.08
N ASP A 147 12.44 -12.62 20.09
CA ASP A 147 13.11 -12.37 21.38
C ASP A 147 13.44 -13.68 22.13
N ASP A 148 12.91 -14.82 21.66
CA ASP A 148 13.21 -16.18 22.15
C ASP A 148 14.61 -16.71 21.75
N ALA A 149 15.54 -15.85 21.32
CA ALA A 149 16.94 -16.23 21.24
C ALA A 149 17.51 -16.29 22.67
N ASP A 150 17.26 -17.43 23.32
CA ASP A 150 17.83 -17.82 24.61
C ASP A 150 19.32 -17.42 24.67
N PRO A 151 19.75 -16.53 25.58
CA PRO A 151 21.15 -16.10 25.69
C PRO A 151 22.08 -17.20 26.25
N HIS A 152 21.59 -18.44 26.39
CA HIS A 152 22.29 -19.58 26.95
C HIS A 152 22.13 -20.84 26.07
N ALA A 153 22.74 -20.84 24.87
CA ALA A 153 23.01 -22.05 24.09
C ALA A 153 24.51 -22.22 23.86
#